data_AF-V9DLK9-F1
#
_entry.id   AF-V9DLK9-F1
#
_cell.length_a   1.000
_cell.length_b   1.000
_cell.length_c   1.000
_cell.angle_alpha   90.00
_cell.angle_beta   90.00
_cell.angle_gamma   90.00
#
_symmetry.space_group_name_H-M   'P 1'
#
loop_
_entity.id
_entity.type
_entity.pdbx_description
1 polymer ?
#
loop_
_entity_poly.entity_id
_entity_poly.type
_entity_poly.pdbx_seq_one_letter_code
_entity_poly.pdbx_strand_id
1 'polypeptide(L)'
;MCFSWGLVTTLQSQLPNFGGLVTCRFSLGLFKGGLLSGMILYQSGAFTRHELQLPVCWFFCTVALAGAFSDLLAAAIAGMDGVGGMEGCKW
;
A
#
# COMPACT_ATOMS: atom_id res chain seq x y z
N MET A 1 -1.73 -0.49 12.53
CA MET A 1 -1.93 -0.48 11.07
C MET A 1 -0.93 -1.36 10.34
N CYS A 2 0.39 -1.13 10.46
CA CYS A 2 1.41 -1.98 9.82
C CYS A 2 1.32 -3.47 10.21
N PHE A 3 1.01 -3.76 11.49
CA PHE A 3 0.87 -5.13 11.98
C PHE A 3 -0.33 -5.87 11.36
N SER A 4 -1.49 -5.21 11.28
CA SER A 4 -2.70 -5.76 10.66
C SER A 4 -2.54 -5.95 9.16
N TRP A 5 -1.87 -5.00 8.49
CA TRP A 5 -1.57 -5.08 7.07
C TRP A 5 -0.62 -6.24 6.75
N GLY A 6 0.49 -6.36 7.50
CA GLY A 6 1.47 -7.44 7.34
C GLY A 6 0.91 -8.83 7.64
N LEU A 7 0.02 -8.94 8.64
CA LEU A 7 -0.68 -10.19 8.93
C LEU A 7 -1.60 -10.60 7.76
N VAL A 8 -2.33 -9.64 7.17
CA VAL A 8 -3.24 -9.90 6.05
C VAL A 8 -2.46 -10.29 4.78
N THR A 9 -1.34 -9.65 4.47
CA THR A 9 -0.52 -10.01 3.29
C THR A 9 0.16 -11.38 3.43
N THR A 10 0.66 -11.72 4.62
CA THR A 10 1.26 -13.05 4.86
C THR A 10 0.22 -14.18 4.83
N LEU A 11 -1.00 -13.92 5.30
CA LEU A 11 -2.11 -14.86 5.15
C LEU A 11 -2.51 -15.01 3.67
N GLN A 12 -2.54 -13.91 2.91
CA GLN A 12 -2.94 -13.91 1.50
C GLN A 12 -1.99 -14.73 0.59
N SER A 13 -0.70 -14.81 0.90
CA SER A 13 0.25 -15.62 0.11
C SER A 13 0.13 -17.14 0.33
N GLN A 14 -0.47 -17.57 1.45
CA GLN A 14 -0.58 -18.97 1.87
C GLN A 14 -1.97 -19.58 1.60
N LEU A 15 -2.98 -18.78 1.25
CA LEU A 15 -4.37 -19.22 1.15
C LEU A 15 -4.78 -19.60 -0.29
N PRO A 16 -5.13 -20.87 -0.56
CA PRO A 16 -5.74 -21.29 -1.84
C PRO A 16 -7.27 -21.08 -1.89
N ASN A 17 -7.87 -20.48 -0.86
CA ASN A 17 -9.33 -20.40 -0.69
C ASN A 17 -9.90 -19.03 -1.10
N PHE A 18 -10.92 -19.04 -1.98
CA PHE A 18 -11.57 -17.84 -2.53
C PHE A 18 -12.19 -16.93 -1.46
N GLY A 19 -12.76 -17.51 -0.39
CA GLY A 19 -13.31 -16.75 0.74
C GLY A 19 -12.26 -15.99 1.57
N GLY A 20 -11.05 -16.55 1.69
CA GLY A 20 -9.92 -15.89 2.35
C GLY A 20 -9.42 -14.69 1.55
N LEU A 21 -9.41 -14.82 0.22
CA LEU A 21 -9.09 -13.75 -0.72
C LEU A 21 -10.05 -12.55 -0.60
N VAL A 22 -11.36 -12.80 -0.54
CA VAL A 22 -12.38 -11.75 -0.38
C VAL A 22 -12.23 -11.03 0.96
N THR A 23 -12.01 -11.78 2.05
CA THR A 23 -11.86 -11.22 3.40
C THR A 23 -10.61 -10.35 3.54
N CYS A 24 -9.48 -10.80 2.96
CA CYS A 24 -8.25 -10.00 2.88
C CYS A 24 -8.48 -8.70 2.10
N ARG A 25 -9.19 -8.78 0.97
CA ARG A 25 -9.45 -7.64 0.09
C ARG A 25 -10.37 -6.60 0.73
N PHE A 26 -11.38 -7.04 1.47
CA PHE A 26 -12.23 -6.17 2.28
C PHE A 26 -11.43 -5.46 3.38
N SER A 27 -10.61 -6.21 4.11
CA SER A 27 -9.77 -5.67 5.19
C SER A 27 -8.74 -4.66 4.68
N LEU A 28 -8.11 -4.94 3.53
CA LEU A 28 -7.21 -4.02 2.83
C LEU A 28 -7.90 -2.73 2.39
N GLY A 29 -9.11 -2.83 1.85
CA GLY A 29 -9.90 -1.66 1.43
C GLY A 29 -10.25 -0.76 2.60
N LEU A 30 -10.67 -1.35 3.72
CA LEU A 30 -11.04 -0.62 4.94
C LEU A 30 -9.83 0.10 5.56
N PHE A 31 -8.66 -0.54 5.56
CA PHE A 31 -7.41 0.07 6.03
C PHE A 31 -6.89 1.18 5.10
N LYS A 32 -6.93 1.01 3.78
CA LYS A 32 -6.48 2.04 2.81
C LYS A 32 -7.38 3.28 2.82
N GLY A 33 -8.69 3.10 2.95
CA GLY A 33 -9.66 4.20 2.90
C GLY A 33 -9.52 5.21 4.05
N GLY A 34 -9.20 4.73 5.25
CA GLY A 34 -9.04 5.60 6.43
C GLY A 34 -7.74 6.39 6.46
N LEU A 35 -6.67 5.87 5.84
CA LEU A 35 -5.32 6.44 5.93
C LEU A 35 -5.21 7.78 5.20
N LEU A 36 -5.64 7.86 3.95
CA LEU A 36 -5.53 9.09 3.15
C LEU A 36 -6.38 10.22 3.75
N SER A 37 -7.61 9.92 4.15
CA SER A 37 -8.48 10.90 4.79
C SER A 37 -7.94 11.34 6.16
N GLY A 38 -7.42 10.41 6.97
CA GLY A 38 -6.83 10.72 8.28
C GLY A 38 -5.56 11.58 8.17
N MET A 39 -4.70 11.34 7.18
CA MET A 39 -3.49 12.14 6.98
C MET A 39 -3.80 13.57 6.53
N ILE A 40 -4.80 13.76 5.67
CA ILE A 40 -5.24 15.09 5.22
C ILE A 40 -5.86 15.88 6.38
N LEU A 41 -6.66 15.22 7.22
CA LEU A 41 -7.25 15.84 8.42
C LEU A 41 -6.17 16.19 9.47
N TYR A 42 -5.16 15.34 9.64
CA TYR A 42 -4.02 15.61 10.52
C TYR A 42 -3.22 16.83 10.04
N GLN A 43 -2.91 16.90 8.73
CA GLN A 43 -2.22 18.05 8.14
C GLN A 43 -3.03 19.34 8.29
N SER A 44 -4.35 19.23 8.17
CA SER A 44 -5.30 20.35 8.30
C SER A 44 -5.45 20.86 9.73
N GLY A 45 -5.25 20.00 10.73
CA GLY A 45 -5.27 20.38 12.15
C GLY A 45 -3.95 20.99 12.65
N ALA A 46 -2.83 20.64 12.03
CA ALA A 46 -1.49 21.05 12.49
C ALA A 46 -0.99 22.38 11.89
N PHE A 47 -1.57 22.86 10.78
CA PHE A 47 -1.07 24.03 10.05
C PHE A 47 -2.19 25.02 9.70
N THR A 48 -1.88 26.32 9.77
CA THR A 48 -2.78 27.39 9.30
C THR A 48 -2.99 27.29 7.79
N ARG A 49 -4.21 27.51 7.32
CA ARG A 49 -4.68 27.39 5.92
C ARG A 49 -3.84 28.05 4.83
N HIS A 50 -2.96 28.98 5.17
CA HIS A 50 -2.03 29.61 4.24
C HIS A 50 -0.74 28.80 4.00
N GLU A 51 -0.31 28.00 4.99
CA GLU A 51 0.94 27.22 4.96
C GLU A 51 0.70 25.75 4.61
N LEU A 52 -0.55 25.34 4.42
CA LEU A 52 -0.95 23.94 4.23
C LEU A 52 -0.49 23.33 2.90
N GLN A 53 -0.31 24.19 1.88
CA GLN A 53 -0.07 23.74 0.51
C GLN A 53 1.33 23.13 0.33
N LEU A 54 2.36 23.73 0.92
CA LEU A 54 3.74 23.23 0.83
C LEU A 54 3.95 21.82 1.42
N PRO A 55 3.52 21.52 2.65
CA PRO A 55 3.68 20.18 3.22
C PRO A 55 2.80 19.13 2.53
N VAL A 56 1.60 19.50 2.04
CA VAL A 56 0.79 18.57 1.23
C VAL A 56 1.47 18.22 -0.09
N CYS A 57 2.11 19.19 -0.76
CA CYS A 57 2.85 18.96 -1.99
C CYS A 57 4.05 18.03 -1.74
N TRP A 58 4.81 18.27 -0.67
CA TRP A 58 5.92 17.39 -0.29
C TRP A 58 5.45 15.97 0.03
N PHE A 59 4.33 15.83 0.75
CA PHE A 59 3.73 14.53 1.02
C PHE A 59 3.31 13.81 -0.26
N PHE A 60 2.69 14.52 -1.20
CA PHE A 60 2.28 13.92 -2.47
C PHE A 60 3.49 13.52 -3.33
N CYS A 61 4.56 14.32 -3.33
CA CYS A 61 5.82 13.96 -3.99
C CYS A 61 6.44 12.70 -3.40
N THR A 62 6.50 12.55 -2.07
CA THR A 62 7.05 11.34 -1.45
C THR A 62 6.18 10.12 -1.70
N VAL A 63 4.85 10.26 -1.70
CA VAL A 63 3.91 9.19 -2.09
C VAL A 63 4.11 8.78 -3.55
N ALA A 64 4.23 9.74 -4.46
CA ALA A 64 4.47 9.46 -5.87
C ALA A 64 5.83 8.77 -6.08
N LEU A 65 6.87 9.23 -5.40
CA LEU A 65 8.20 8.64 -5.44
C LEU A 65 8.21 7.20 -4.91
N ALA A 66 7.64 6.98 -3.72
CA ALA A 66 7.51 5.65 -3.13
C ALA A 66 6.69 4.71 -4.01
N GLY A 67 5.64 5.22 -4.66
CA GLY A 67 4.85 4.50 -5.65
C GLY A 67 5.69 4.08 -6.86
N ALA A 68 6.47 4.98 -7.44
CA ALA A 68 7.34 4.69 -8.57
C ALA A 68 8.42 3.66 -8.24
N PHE A 69 9.03 3.73 -7.04
CA PHE A 69 9.98 2.71 -6.57
C PHE A 69 9.30 1.34 -6.37
N SER A 70 8.09 1.33 -5.83
CA SER A 70 7.32 0.09 -5.62
C SER A 70 6.92 -0.55 -6.96
N ASP A 71 6.54 0.26 -7.94
CA ASP A 71 6.19 -0.18 -9.30
C ASP A 71 7.42 -0.75 -10.03
N LEU A 72 8.56 -0.06 -9.94
CA LEU A 72 9.82 -0.54 -10.50
C LEU A 72 10.22 -1.89 -9.87
N LEU A 73 10.08 -2.02 -8.55
CA LEU A 73 10.36 -3.28 -7.85
C LEU A 73 9.41 -4.40 -8.30
N ALA A 74 8.11 -4.09 -8.45
CA ALA A 74 7.13 -5.05 -8.95
C ALA A 74 7.45 -5.50 -10.39
N ALA A 75 7.87 -4.58 -11.26
CA ALA A 75 8.30 -4.89 -12.63
C ALA A 75 9.55 -5.78 -12.65
N ALA A 76 10.50 -5.55 -11.74
CA ALA A 76 11.69 -6.39 -11.59
C ALA A 76 11.33 -7.82 -11.14
N ILE A 77 10.41 -7.95 -10.17
CA ILE A 77 9.93 -9.25 -9.68
C ILE A 77 9.12 -9.98 -10.77
N ALA A 78 8.28 -9.27 -11.53
CA ALA A 78 7.56 -9.83 -12.67
C ALA A 78 8.51 -10.28 -13.80
N GLY A 79 9.65 -9.60 -13.98
CA GLY A 79 10.71 -10.02 -14.90
C GLY A 79 11.49 -11.26 -14.43
N MET A 80 11.36 -11.66 -13.16
CA MET A 80 11.92 -12.89 -12.59
C MET A 80 10.95 -14.08 -12.68
N ASP A 81 9.81 -13.93 -13.34
CA ASP A 81 8.86 -15.02 -13.60
C ASP A 81 9.55 -16.15 -14.40
N GLY A 82 9.75 -17.31 -13.75
CA GLY A 82 10.44 -18.47 -14.33
C GLY A 82 11.80 -18.83 -13.71
N VAL A 83 12.43 -17.96 -12.91
CA VAL A 83 13.60 -18.32 -12.08
C VAL A 83 13.10 -19.04 -10.83
N GLY A 84 12.81 -20.35 -10.94
CA GLY A 84 12.51 -21.22 -9.79
C GLY A 84 11.09 -21.82 -9.71
N GLY A 85 10.27 -21.70 -10.75
CA GLY A 85 8.98 -22.41 -10.83
C GLY A 85 7.86 -21.88 -9.91
N MET A 86 8.01 -20.67 -9.38
CA MET A 86 6.97 -19.97 -8.60
C MET A 86 6.51 -18.73 -9.37
N GLU A 87 5.19 -18.56 -9.46
CA GLU A 87 4.54 -17.40 -10.10
C GLU A 87 5.05 -16.09 -9.46
N GLY A 88 5.38 -15.07 -10.27
CA GLY A 88 5.97 -13.81 -9.78
C GLY A 88 5.20 -13.08 -8.66
N CYS A 89 3.93 -13.44 -8.43
CA CYS A 89 3.12 -12.92 -7.32
C CYS A 89 3.25 -13.69 -5.98
N LYS A 90 4.09 -14.73 -5.91
CA LYS A 90 4.28 -15.58 -4.71
C LYS A 90 5.65 -15.40 -4.03
N TRP A 91 6.52 -14.54 -4.56
CA TRP A 91 7.79 -14.15 -3.94
C TRP A 91 7.62 -13.03 -2.92
#